data_AF-A0A523H4S1-F1
#
_entry.id   AF-A0A523H4S1-F1
#
_cell.length_a   1.000
_cell.length_b   1.000
_cell.length_c   1.000
_cell.angle_alpha   90.00
_cell.angle_beta   90.00
_cell.angle_gamma   90.00
#
_symmetry.space_group_name_H-M   'P 1'
#
loop_
_entity.id
_entity.type
_entity.pdbx_description
1 polymer ?
#
loop_
_entity_poly.entity_id
_entity_poly.type
_entity_poly.pdbx_seq_one_letter_code
_entity_poly.pdbx_strand_id
1 'polypeptide(L)'
;MRYRQDLKLQIEGILKKPFSFRYAWAASVVFHFLFLLAGSLILNLFESSPFHKPPLVFDFAFFPVDEFDPSSSRADFRKITDELKANLPPESKASEPRVPHRQNLASQIEQLAEPVDKSAESEAKAENKASVREKLASTLEPTLLLRPKIISDRPRQVSIKIPMNRKQQKMLRKKFKKWAQDFNKMHLPDSTLVWQHKGTEYTAKFVHEAAKTSMDIDALVIEISTEDNGTKLTSELRMKRLAFSHFAQFIDYWDPAVAIHDDVLEGRFHSNTKISLLNSRGVKPKFQGKVTTASYDIHISQSGFPYLDQKDVFLGGLETGVKAIRLPKKFLPLSNDSTISESNIHTFQEETWITFRGEGGYTWKIDSPQNEEHRQNYSEQPYFIIGSKKKKLHLKGVLRGKVLVYSPGKIIIDGDITYTRHPEISFTAEDYLGIVSDKDVEIAHPSVTGPGDLNIFAAIYAKGRFRVRHRSGKRGATLFIYGSLTAGSLSATEPRYATRIRTDKRLEDQRPPNFPMTDRYEILDWDGQWQLKANE
;
A
#
# COMPACT_ATOMS: atom_id res chain seq x y z
N MET A 1 69.51 5.48 37.39
CA MET A 1 69.08 6.64 38.23
C MET A 1 69.88 7.92 38.04
N ARG A 2 71.00 7.97 37.29
CA ARG A 2 71.69 9.24 36.96
C ARG A 2 71.12 10.01 35.77
N TYR A 3 70.44 9.34 34.83
CA TYR A 3 69.86 9.97 33.64
C TYR A 3 68.59 10.84 33.92
N ARG A 4 67.96 10.67 35.09
CA ARG A 4 66.79 11.46 35.52
C ARG A 4 67.14 12.74 36.27
N GLN A 5 68.40 12.91 36.70
CA GLN A 5 68.84 14.14 37.37
C GLN A 5 69.30 15.21 36.37
N ASP A 6 69.88 14.82 35.24
CA ASP A 6 70.33 15.79 34.22
C ASP A 6 69.18 16.47 33.47
N LEU A 7 68.06 15.76 33.23
CA LEU A 7 66.88 16.35 32.59
C LEU A 7 66.15 17.36 33.50
N LYS A 8 66.24 17.16 34.84
CA LYS A 8 65.60 18.04 35.82
C LYS A 8 66.38 19.37 35.97
N LEU A 9 67.70 19.32 35.83
CA LEU A 9 68.57 20.51 35.86
C LEU A 9 68.50 21.34 34.57
N GLN A 10 68.25 20.75 33.40
CA GLN A 10 68.06 21.50 32.15
C GLN A 10 66.71 22.25 32.09
N ILE A 11 65.65 21.72 32.69
CA ILE A 11 64.32 22.36 32.68
C ILE A 11 64.27 23.53 33.67
N GLU A 12 64.93 23.43 34.82
CA GLU A 12 65.00 24.53 35.80
C GLU A 12 65.89 25.71 35.36
N GLY A 13 66.82 25.49 34.42
CA GLY A 13 67.64 26.56 33.82
C GLY A 13 66.92 27.42 32.78
N ILE A 14 65.88 26.88 32.13
CA ILE A 14 65.09 27.59 31.10
C ILE A 14 63.97 28.43 31.74
N LEU A 15 63.51 28.06 32.94
CA LEU A 15 62.40 28.71 33.66
C LEU A 15 62.80 29.92 34.53
N LYS A 16 64.09 30.27 34.62
CA LYS A 16 64.58 31.42 35.43
C LYS A 16 64.99 32.65 34.63
N LYS A 17 64.82 32.67 33.31
CA LYS A 17 64.98 33.90 32.51
C LYS A 17 63.62 34.60 32.36
N PRO A 18 63.50 35.90 32.71
CA PRO A 18 62.26 36.63 32.47
C PRO A 18 62.01 36.62 30.96
N PHE A 19 60.98 35.88 30.52
CA PHE A 19 60.51 35.94 29.15
C PHE A 19 60.15 37.40 28.87
N SER A 20 60.91 38.05 27.99
CA SER A 20 60.60 39.42 27.63
C SER A 20 59.17 39.44 27.06
N PHE A 21 58.40 40.49 27.39
CA PHE A 21 57.00 40.62 26.98
C PHE A 21 56.79 40.34 25.48
N ARG A 22 57.79 40.69 24.65
CA ARG A 22 57.80 40.41 23.21
C ARG A 22 57.75 38.92 22.86
N TYR A 23 58.48 38.06 23.59
CA TYR A 23 58.45 36.62 23.37
C TYR A 23 57.18 35.97 23.91
N ALA A 24 56.67 36.43 25.06
CA ALA A 24 55.42 35.93 25.61
C ALA A 24 54.23 36.28 24.68
N TRP A 25 54.23 37.50 24.11
CA TRP A 25 53.22 37.91 23.14
C TRP A 25 53.30 37.09 21.85
N ALA A 26 54.49 36.91 21.27
CA ALA A 26 54.67 36.10 20.07
C ALA A 26 54.25 34.63 20.28
N ALA A 27 54.61 34.04 21.43
CA ALA A 27 54.20 32.68 21.78
C ALA A 27 52.68 32.57 21.94
N SER A 28 52.03 33.56 22.56
CA SER A 28 50.57 33.61 22.71
C SER A 28 49.84 33.68 21.35
N VAL A 29 50.35 34.49 20.42
CA VAL A 29 49.79 34.59 19.06
C VAL A 29 49.93 33.27 18.32
N VAL A 30 51.10 32.62 18.38
CA VAL A 30 51.31 31.30 17.73
C VAL A 30 50.41 30.24 18.35
N PHE A 31 50.24 30.25 19.67
CA PHE A 31 49.37 29.29 20.37
C PHE A 31 47.89 29.51 20.02
N HIS A 32 47.44 30.77 19.94
CA HIS A 32 46.09 31.08 19.47
C HIS A 32 45.87 30.65 18.02
N PHE A 33 46.86 30.86 17.15
CA PHE A 33 46.75 30.48 15.74
C PHE A 33 46.68 28.96 15.57
N LEU A 34 47.49 28.20 16.33
CA LEU A 34 47.43 26.75 16.37
C LEU A 34 46.11 26.23 16.96
N PHE A 35 45.58 26.90 17.99
CA PHE A 35 44.30 26.55 18.59
C PHE A 35 43.13 26.80 17.62
N LEU A 36 43.17 27.89 16.86
CA LEU A 36 42.18 28.18 15.81
C LEU A 36 42.29 27.19 14.63
N LEU A 37 43.50 26.79 14.24
CA LEU A 37 43.72 25.76 13.22
C LEU A 37 43.18 24.39 13.67
N ALA A 38 43.46 23.97 14.90
CA ALA A 38 42.93 22.74 15.47
C ALA A 38 41.40 22.80 15.62
N GLY A 39 40.87 23.94 16.07
CA GLY A 39 39.43 24.20 16.13
C GLY A 39 38.76 24.13 14.76
N SER A 40 39.38 24.71 13.72
CA SER A 40 38.89 24.63 12.33
C SER A 40 38.94 23.21 11.77
N LEU A 41 39.96 22.41 12.10
CA LEU A 41 40.07 21.02 11.66
C LEU A 41 39.01 20.13 12.34
N ILE A 42 38.73 20.37 13.63
CA ILE A 42 37.68 19.70 14.38
C ILE A 42 36.29 20.12 13.88
N LEU A 43 36.08 21.41 13.61
CA LEU A 43 34.84 21.90 13.00
C LEU A 43 34.61 21.30 11.61
N ASN A 44 35.65 21.10 10.80
CA ASN A 44 35.54 20.39 9.51
C ASN A 44 35.21 18.89 9.64
N LEU A 45 35.53 18.25 10.77
CA LEU A 45 35.13 16.87 11.07
C LEU A 45 33.67 16.77 11.57
N PHE A 46 33.12 17.87 12.10
CA PHE A 46 31.74 17.97 12.59
C PHE A 46 30.80 18.78 11.69
N GLU A 47 31.31 19.45 10.65
CA GLU A 47 30.54 19.93 9.52
C GLU A 47 30.14 18.74 8.65
N SER A 48 29.14 18.01 9.12
CA SER A 48 28.20 17.39 8.21
C SER A 48 27.64 18.51 7.34
N SER A 49 28.25 18.69 6.16
CA SER A 49 27.72 19.54 5.11
C SER A 49 26.20 19.33 5.05
N PRO A 50 25.39 20.41 4.98
CA PRO A 50 24.00 20.32 4.59
C PRO A 50 23.97 20.02 3.10
N PHE A 51 24.50 18.87 2.68
CA PHE A 51 24.28 18.34 1.35
C PHE A 51 22.79 18.09 1.26
N HIS A 52 22.11 18.98 0.55
CA HIS A 52 20.81 18.72 -0.02
C HIS A 52 20.92 17.42 -0.83
N LYS A 53 20.58 16.29 -0.21
CA LYS A 53 20.47 15.03 -0.92
C LYS A 53 19.23 15.14 -1.79
N PRO A 54 19.37 15.12 -3.13
CA PRO A 54 18.21 15.12 -3.99
C PRO A 54 17.35 13.89 -3.68
N PRO A 55 16.03 13.96 -3.90
CA PRO A 55 15.18 12.78 -3.76
C PRO A 55 15.72 11.65 -4.65
N LEU A 56 15.84 10.45 -4.08
CA LEU A 56 16.10 9.22 -4.81
C LEU A 56 14.83 8.90 -5.58
N VAL A 57 14.90 8.95 -6.90
CA VAL A 57 13.81 8.54 -7.78
C VAL A 57 14.36 7.46 -8.70
N PHE A 58 13.88 6.25 -8.50
CA PHE A 58 14.04 5.14 -9.42
C PHE A 58 12.65 4.77 -9.90
N ASP A 59 12.24 5.34 -11.03
CA ASP A 59 11.01 4.91 -11.70
C ASP A 59 11.38 3.76 -12.64
N PHE A 60 10.87 2.56 -12.34
CA PHE A 60 10.65 1.58 -13.40
C PHE A 60 9.38 2.02 -14.11
N ALA A 61 9.54 2.81 -15.17
CA ALA A 61 8.43 3.22 -16.01
C ALA A 61 7.84 1.96 -16.66
N PHE A 62 6.75 1.44 -16.09
CA PHE A 62 5.73 0.82 -16.93
C PHE A 62 5.14 1.96 -17.76
N PHE A 63 5.73 2.19 -18.93
CA PHE A 63 5.03 2.89 -19.99
C PHE A 63 3.69 2.17 -20.18
N PRO A 64 2.55 2.87 -20.29
CA PRO A 64 1.37 2.23 -20.85
C PRO A 64 1.82 1.65 -22.18
N VAL A 65 1.58 0.34 -22.37
CA VAL A 65 1.79 -0.32 -23.64
C VAL A 65 0.85 0.38 -24.61
N ASP A 66 1.38 1.32 -25.40
CA ASP A 66 0.75 1.69 -26.66
C ASP A 66 0.59 0.39 -27.45
N GLU A 67 -0.61 0.16 -27.98
CA GLU A 67 -1.06 -1.03 -28.71
C GLU A 67 0.09 -1.79 -29.38
N PHE A 68 0.49 -2.90 -28.76
CA PHE A 68 1.43 -3.83 -29.34
C PHE A 68 0.73 -4.57 -30.48
N ASP A 69 1.03 -4.18 -31.72
CA ASP A 69 0.64 -4.92 -32.91
C ASP A 69 1.34 -6.30 -32.91
N PRO A 70 0.61 -7.41 -32.71
CA PRO A 70 1.20 -8.75 -32.58
C PRO A 70 1.71 -9.32 -33.91
N SER A 71 1.63 -8.59 -35.02
CA SER A 71 2.05 -9.07 -36.34
C SER A 71 3.55 -8.90 -36.64
N SER A 72 4.30 -8.14 -35.84
CA SER A 72 5.70 -7.79 -36.16
C SER A 72 6.80 -8.59 -35.42
N SER A 73 6.50 -9.37 -34.38
CA SER A 73 7.53 -9.94 -33.49
C SER A 73 7.93 -11.41 -33.72
N ARG A 74 7.41 -12.08 -34.78
CA ARG A 74 7.73 -13.49 -35.05
C ARG A 74 9.16 -13.73 -35.55
N ALA A 75 9.85 -12.69 -36.02
CA ALA A 75 11.23 -12.80 -36.53
C ALA A 75 12.30 -12.69 -35.42
N ASP A 76 12.04 -11.97 -34.33
CA ASP A 76 13.05 -11.68 -33.31
C ASP A 76 13.17 -12.76 -32.22
N PHE A 77 12.12 -13.54 -31.96
CA PHE A 77 12.15 -14.59 -30.93
C PHE A 77 13.05 -15.79 -31.28
N ARG A 78 13.28 -16.08 -32.57
CA ARG A 78 14.21 -17.14 -32.99
C ARG A 78 15.67 -16.75 -32.77
N LYS A 79 16.00 -15.48 -32.99
CA LYS A 79 17.37 -14.98 -32.82
C LYS A 79 17.82 -14.99 -31.35
N ILE A 80 16.90 -14.68 -30.43
CA ILE A 80 17.15 -14.70 -28.98
C ILE A 80 17.27 -16.12 -28.43
N THR A 81 16.52 -17.09 -28.97
CA THR A 81 16.56 -18.48 -28.50
C THR A 81 17.82 -19.23 -28.98
N ASP A 82 18.38 -18.85 -30.12
CA ASP A 82 19.63 -19.43 -30.62
C ASP A 82 20.87 -18.85 -29.90
N GLU A 83 20.87 -17.57 -29.49
CA GLU A 83 21.94 -16.97 -28.69
C GLU A 83 21.97 -17.46 -27.23
N LEU A 84 20.82 -17.85 -26.66
CA LEU A 84 20.72 -18.43 -25.31
C LEU A 84 21.20 -19.88 -25.23
N LYS A 85 21.18 -20.64 -26.33
CA LYS A 85 21.73 -22.00 -26.38
C LYS A 85 23.25 -22.05 -26.54
N ALA A 86 23.87 -21.00 -27.06
CA ALA A 86 25.31 -20.95 -27.32
C ALA A 86 26.17 -20.66 -26.07
N ASN A 87 25.57 -20.23 -24.95
CA ASN A 87 26.29 -19.74 -23.77
C ASN A 87 26.09 -20.57 -22.48
N LEU A 88 25.67 -21.84 -22.59
CA LEU A 88 25.60 -22.75 -21.43
C LEU A 88 26.93 -23.51 -21.25
N PRO A 89 27.56 -23.48 -20.06
CA PRO A 89 28.75 -24.30 -19.76
C PRO A 89 28.38 -25.78 -19.58
N PRO A 90 29.34 -26.72 -19.79
CA PRO A 90 29.04 -28.15 -19.81
C PRO A 90 28.65 -28.69 -18.43
N GLU A 91 27.59 -29.50 -18.38
CA GLU A 91 27.06 -30.13 -17.16
C GLU A 91 28.08 -31.07 -16.51
N SER A 92 28.41 -30.80 -15.24
CA SER A 92 29.16 -31.71 -14.38
C SER A 92 28.25 -32.78 -13.79
N LYS A 93 28.55 -34.05 -14.06
CA LYS A 93 27.93 -35.22 -13.42
C LYS A 93 28.16 -35.24 -11.91
N ALA A 94 27.11 -35.25 -11.09
CA ALA A 94 27.11 -35.88 -9.75
C ALA A 94 25.69 -36.10 -9.19
N SER A 95 25.36 -37.38 -9.02
CA SER A 95 24.51 -38.03 -7.98
C SER A 95 23.07 -37.57 -7.72
N GLU A 96 22.11 -38.38 -8.22
CA GLU A 96 20.70 -38.43 -7.80
C GLU A 96 20.50 -39.07 -6.42
N PRO A 97 19.54 -38.61 -5.60
CA PRO A 97 19.03 -39.36 -4.44
C PRO A 97 17.82 -40.25 -4.80
N ARG A 98 17.87 -41.48 -4.28
CA ARG A 98 16.87 -42.56 -4.40
C ARG A 98 15.49 -42.20 -3.81
N VAL A 99 14.43 -42.57 -4.52
CA VAL A 99 13.03 -42.67 -4.03
C VAL A 99 12.55 -44.13 -4.19
N PRO A 100 11.91 -44.75 -3.19
CA PRO A 100 11.50 -46.16 -3.26
C PRO A 100 10.14 -46.40 -3.96
N HIS A 101 10.08 -47.57 -4.60
CA HIS A 101 8.97 -48.22 -5.30
C HIS A 101 7.58 -48.14 -4.64
N ARG A 102 6.55 -47.87 -5.45
CA ARG A 102 5.14 -48.21 -5.17
C ARG A 102 4.69 -49.30 -6.14
N GLN A 103 4.20 -50.40 -5.58
CA GLN A 103 3.70 -51.59 -6.27
C GLN A 103 2.26 -51.40 -6.80
N ASN A 104 1.96 -52.18 -7.83
CA ASN A 104 0.72 -52.32 -8.60
C ASN A 104 -0.56 -52.48 -7.75
N LEU A 105 -1.58 -51.68 -8.07
CA LEU A 105 -2.96 -51.82 -7.59
C LEU A 105 -3.91 -51.94 -8.79
N ALA A 106 -3.63 -52.88 -9.69
CA ALA A 106 -4.43 -53.15 -10.90
C ALA A 106 -4.95 -54.60 -10.96
N SER A 107 -4.92 -55.34 -9.86
CA SER A 107 -5.31 -56.76 -9.83
C SER A 107 -6.18 -57.12 -8.63
N GLN A 108 -7.12 -56.24 -8.23
CA GLN A 108 -8.04 -56.50 -7.12
C GLN A 108 -9.46 -55.96 -7.33
N ILE A 109 -9.90 -55.79 -8.59
CA ILE A 109 -11.31 -55.55 -8.93
C ILE A 109 -11.67 -56.48 -10.09
N GLU A 110 -11.57 -57.78 -9.85
CA GLU A 110 -12.13 -58.81 -10.73
C GLU A 110 -12.54 -60.00 -9.87
N GLN A 111 -13.56 -59.79 -9.05
CA GLN A 111 -14.41 -60.82 -8.47
C GLN A 111 -15.58 -60.14 -7.77
N LEU A 112 -16.79 -60.39 -8.29
CA LEU A 112 -18.16 -60.08 -7.81
C LEU A 112 -19.00 -59.29 -8.85
N ALA A 113 -19.24 -59.93 -9.99
CA ALA A 113 -20.43 -59.75 -10.83
C ALA A 113 -21.07 -61.15 -10.94
N GLU A 114 -22.34 -61.36 -10.58
CA GLU A 114 -23.57 -61.15 -11.37
C GLU A 114 -24.82 -61.36 -10.48
N PRO A 115 -26.08 -61.24 -10.95
CA PRO A 115 -26.67 -60.33 -11.96
C PRO A 115 -27.96 -59.64 -11.43
N VAL A 116 -28.35 -58.47 -11.93
CA VAL A 116 -29.74 -57.97 -11.76
C VAL A 116 -30.30 -57.39 -13.06
N ASP A 117 -31.32 -58.12 -13.51
CA ASP A 117 -32.53 -57.84 -14.29
C ASP A 117 -32.68 -56.63 -15.23
N LYS A 118 -33.17 -56.95 -16.42
CA LYS A 118 -33.48 -56.07 -17.55
C LYS A 118 -34.95 -55.65 -17.49
N SER A 119 -35.28 -54.60 -16.76
CA SER A 119 -36.59 -53.95 -16.89
C SER A 119 -36.62 -52.53 -16.30
N ALA A 120 -36.05 -51.53 -16.99
CA ALA A 120 -36.38 -50.10 -16.78
C ALA A 120 -35.77 -49.16 -17.86
N GLU A 121 -35.58 -49.63 -19.10
CA GLU A 121 -34.87 -48.86 -20.13
C GLU A 121 -35.79 -47.99 -21.02
N SER A 122 -36.91 -47.49 -20.48
CA SER A 122 -37.82 -46.59 -21.23
C SER A 122 -38.14 -45.24 -20.58
N GLU A 123 -37.58 -44.90 -19.41
CA GLU A 123 -37.78 -43.58 -18.79
C GLU A 123 -36.51 -42.72 -18.71
N ALA A 124 -35.31 -43.28 -18.94
CA ALA A 124 -34.04 -42.54 -18.91
C ALA A 124 -33.68 -41.80 -20.23
N LYS A 125 -34.56 -41.83 -21.25
CA LYS A 125 -34.34 -41.13 -22.54
C LYS A 125 -35.01 -39.74 -22.64
N ALA A 126 -35.75 -39.31 -21.61
CA ALA A 126 -36.34 -37.97 -21.56
C ALA A 126 -35.49 -36.95 -20.76
N GLU A 127 -34.76 -37.38 -19.72
CA GLU A 127 -33.91 -36.47 -18.93
C GLU A 127 -32.62 -36.04 -19.65
N ASN A 128 -32.16 -36.83 -20.62
CA ASN A 128 -30.92 -36.52 -21.35
C ASN A 128 -31.10 -35.49 -22.49
N LYS A 129 -32.33 -34.99 -22.72
CA LYS A 129 -32.61 -33.90 -23.69
C LYS A 129 -32.69 -32.52 -23.03
N ALA A 130 -32.90 -32.45 -21.72
CA ALA A 130 -32.81 -31.21 -20.94
C ALA A 130 -31.33 -30.86 -20.65
N SER A 131 -30.50 -31.85 -20.36
CA SER A 131 -29.06 -31.67 -20.07
C SER A 131 -28.22 -31.18 -21.27
N VAL A 132 -28.66 -31.43 -22.51
CA VAL A 132 -27.95 -30.95 -23.73
C VAL A 132 -28.33 -29.51 -24.10
N ARG A 133 -29.52 -29.02 -23.70
CA ARG A 133 -29.89 -27.59 -23.86
C ARG A 133 -29.19 -26.69 -22.83
N GLU A 134 -28.91 -27.20 -21.63
CA GLU A 134 -28.09 -26.49 -20.64
C GLU A 134 -26.59 -26.46 -21.00
N LYS A 135 -26.10 -27.44 -21.77
CA LYS A 135 -24.69 -27.50 -22.21
C LYS A 135 -24.35 -26.74 -23.49
N LEU A 136 -25.34 -26.21 -24.23
CA LEU A 136 -25.10 -25.34 -25.39
C LEU A 136 -25.19 -23.84 -25.05
N ALA A 137 -25.63 -23.48 -23.83
CA ALA A 137 -25.67 -22.11 -23.36
C ALA A 137 -24.32 -21.63 -22.76
N SER A 138 -23.33 -22.51 -22.58
CA SER A 138 -22.04 -22.21 -21.97
C SER A 138 -20.88 -22.11 -22.97
N THR A 139 -21.14 -21.94 -24.27
CA THR A 139 -20.12 -21.75 -25.33
C THR A 139 -20.43 -20.56 -26.22
N LEU A 140 -20.98 -19.49 -25.64
CA LEU A 140 -20.91 -18.16 -26.24
C LEU A 140 -19.75 -17.44 -25.56
N GLU A 141 -18.72 -17.12 -26.35
CA GLU A 141 -17.70 -16.19 -25.91
C GLU A 141 -18.38 -14.91 -25.39
N PRO A 142 -17.95 -14.37 -24.24
CA PRO A 142 -18.44 -13.08 -23.81
C PRO A 142 -17.83 -12.03 -24.75
N THR A 143 -18.52 -11.75 -25.85
CA THR A 143 -18.45 -10.44 -26.50
C THR A 143 -18.58 -9.43 -25.38
N LEU A 144 -17.55 -8.62 -25.18
CA LEU A 144 -17.53 -7.50 -24.25
C LEU A 144 -18.82 -6.69 -24.45
N LEU A 145 -19.82 -6.95 -23.60
CA LEU A 145 -20.96 -6.07 -23.45
C LEU A 145 -20.42 -4.83 -22.75
N LEU A 146 -19.83 -3.95 -23.56
CA LEU A 146 -19.81 -2.52 -23.31
C LEU A 146 -21.19 -2.17 -22.81
N ARG A 147 -21.31 -1.86 -21.51
CA ARG A 147 -22.55 -1.27 -20.98
C ARG A 147 -22.99 -0.20 -21.98
N PRO A 148 -24.27 -0.12 -22.37
CA PRO A 148 -24.73 1.02 -23.13
C PRO A 148 -24.36 2.25 -22.31
N LYS A 149 -23.41 3.03 -22.82
CA LYS A 149 -23.19 4.38 -22.34
C LYS A 149 -24.57 5.00 -22.46
N ILE A 150 -25.20 5.35 -21.34
CA ILE A 150 -26.43 6.13 -21.38
C ILE A 150 -26.04 7.39 -22.15
N ILE A 151 -26.46 7.44 -23.42
CA ILE A 151 -26.36 8.63 -24.25
C ILE A 151 -27.39 9.54 -23.61
N SER A 152 -26.91 10.42 -22.75
CA SER A 152 -27.67 11.61 -22.39
C SER A 152 -28.03 12.29 -23.71
N ASP A 153 -29.33 12.40 -24.00
CA ASP A 153 -29.92 13.15 -25.12
C ASP A 153 -29.71 14.67 -24.99
N ARG A 154 -28.55 15.09 -24.47
CA ARG A 154 -28.05 16.44 -24.69
C ARG A 154 -27.35 16.43 -26.05
N PRO A 155 -27.63 17.39 -26.95
CA PRO A 155 -26.94 17.48 -28.22
C PRO A 155 -25.43 17.46 -27.94
N ARG A 156 -24.77 16.40 -28.40
CA ARG A 156 -23.34 16.22 -28.21
C ARG A 156 -22.66 17.19 -29.17
N GLN A 157 -22.46 18.43 -28.73
CA GLN A 157 -21.65 19.41 -29.43
C GLN A 157 -20.33 18.72 -29.80
N VAL A 158 -20.07 18.58 -31.10
CA VAL A 158 -18.80 18.07 -31.61
C VAL A 158 -17.76 19.13 -31.29
N SER A 159 -17.10 19.01 -30.14
CA SER A 159 -16.05 19.94 -29.75
C SER A 159 -14.81 19.65 -30.59
N ILE A 160 -14.37 20.66 -31.34
CA ILE A 160 -13.12 20.57 -32.10
C ILE A 160 -11.98 20.49 -31.09
N LYS A 161 -11.18 19.42 -31.17
CA LYS A 161 -10.04 19.19 -30.29
C LYS A 161 -8.75 19.69 -30.92
N ILE A 162 -8.01 20.53 -30.20
CA ILE A 162 -6.72 21.10 -30.61
C ILE A 162 -5.63 20.58 -29.65
N PRO A 163 -4.55 19.95 -30.13
CA PRO A 163 -3.49 19.46 -29.25
C PRO A 163 -2.77 20.62 -28.54
N MET A 164 -2.54 20.49 -27.24
CA MET A 164 -1.74 21.45 -26.49
C MET A 164 -0.27 21.35 -26.88
N ASN A 165 0.44 22.47 -26.92
CA ASN A 165 1.88 22.43 -27.16
C ASN A 165 2.64 21.85 -25.94
N ARG A 166 3.86 21.33 -26.18
CA ARG A 166 4.68 20.69 -25.12
C ARG A 166 4.94 21.60 -23.90
N LYS A 167 5.04 22.91 -24.10
CA LYS A 167 5.29 23.88 -23.02
C LYS A 167 4.05 24.02 -22.12
N GLN A 168 2.87 24.15 -22.73
CA GLN A 168 1.59 24.18 -22.03
C GLN A 168 1.37 22.88 -21.26
N GLN A 169 1.56 21.73 -21.90
CA GLN A 169 1.41 20.44 -21.25
C GLN A 169 2.33 20.30 -20.03
N LYS A 170 3.61 20.67 -20.16
CA LYS A 170 4.56 20.63 -19.04
C LYS A 170 4.15 21.57 -17.89
N MET A 171 3.68 22.78 -18.22
CA MET A 171 3.20 23.75 -17.23
C MET A 171 1.97 23.21 -16.47
N LEU A 172 0.98 22.70 -17.20
CA LEU A 172 -0.25 22.15 -16.64
C LEU A 172 0.03 20.89 -15.81
N ARG A 173 0.84 19.94 -16.30
CA ARG A 173 1.26 18.77 -15.50
C ARG A 173 1.90 19.17 -14.16
N LYS A 174 2.73 20.22 -14.15
CA LYS A 174 3.32 20.74 -12.91
C LYS A 174 2.26 21.32 -11.96
N LYS A 175 1.27 22.05 -12.49
CA LYS A 175 0.13 22.54 -11.71
C LYS A 175 -0.71 21.40 -11.16
N PHE A 176 -1.00 20.38 -11.98
CA PHE A 176 -1.82 19.22 -11.59
C PHE A 176 -1.13 18.43 -10.48
N LYS A 177 0.18 18.18 -10.59
CA LYS A 177 0.95 17.54 -9.52
C LYS A 177 0.85 18.34 -8.21
N LYS A 178 0.90 19.67 -8.27
CA LYS A 178 0.72 20.53 -7.09
C LYS A 178 -0.70 20.44 -6.53
N TRP A 179 -1.73 20.50 -7.37
CA TRP A 179 -3.13 20.41 -6.95
C TRP A 179 -3.44 19.05 -6.32
N ALA A 180 -3.00 17.97 -6.95
CA ALA A 180 -3.14 16.60 -6.46
C ALA A 180 -2.56 16.40 -5.04
N GLN A 181 -1.55 17.19 -4.68
CA GLN A 181 -0.86 17.13 -3.40
C GLN A 181 -1.38 18.10 -2.32
N ASP A 182 -2.02 19.19 -2.74
CA ASP A 182 -2.25 20.36 -1.87
C ASP A 182 -3.72 20.79 -1.83
N PHE A 183 -4.62 20.14 -2.56
CA PHE A 183 -6.00 20.59 -2.80
C PHE A 183 -6.72 21.03 -1.51
N ASN A 184 -6.73 20.18 -0.48
CA ASN A 184 -7.41 20.45 0.79
C ASN A 184 -6.85 21.68 1.55
N LYS A 185 -5.60 22.07 1.31
CA LYS A 185 -5.00 23.26 1.92
C LYS A 185 -5.34 24.55 1.18
N MET A 186 -5.70 24.44 -0.09
CA MET A 186 -5.95 25.61 -0.93
C MET A 186 -7.39 26.13 -0.77
N HIS A 187 -8.22 25.49 0.06
CA HIS A 187 -9.65 25.84 0.24
C HIS A 187 -10.38 25.95 -1.11
N LEU A 188 -10.01 25.07 -2.06
CA LEU A 188 -10.50 25.09 -3.43
C LEU A 188 -11.78 24.27 -3.75
N PRO A 189 -12.46 23.54 -2.83
CA PRO A 189 -13.73 22.91 -3.19
C PRO A 189 -14.68 23.96 -3.78
N ASP A 190 -15.16 23.69 -5.00
CA ASP A 190 -16.10 24.54 -5.73
C ASP A 190 -15.61 25.99 -5.93
N SER A 191 -14.34 26.13 -6.31
CA SER A 191 -13.67 27.43 -6.49
C SER A 191 -13.16 27.67 -7.91
N THR A 192 -12.75 28.90 -8.19
CA THR A 192 -12.10 29.31 -9.44
C THR A 192 -10.72 29.89 -9.14
N LEU A 193 -9.69 29.39 -9.83
CA LEU A 193 -8.32 29.89 -9.74
C LEU A 193 -7.91 30.52 -11.07
N VAL A 194 -7.49 31.79 -11.04
CA VAL A 194 -6.93 32.49 -12.21
C VAL A 194 -5.42 32.62 -12.05
N TRP A 195 -4.66 32.39 -13.12
CA TRP A 195 -3.22 32.66 -13.13
C TRP A 195 -2.72 33.07 -14.52
N GLN A 196 -1.64 33.85 -14.53
CA GLN A 196 -0.94 34.27 -15.73
C GLN A 196 0.28 33.37 -15.98
N HIS A 197 0.50 32.96 -17.23
CA HIS A 197 1.72 32.26 -17.65
C HIS A 197 2.17 32.74 -19.03
N LYS A 198 3.31 33.45 -19.07
CA LYS A 198 3.89 34.01 -20.30
C LYS A 198 2.94 34.94 -21.07
N GLY A 199 2.21 35.77 -20.34
CA GLY A 199 1.25 36.73 -20.92
C GLY A 199 -0.10 36.14 -21.31
N THR A 200 -0.31 34.83 -21.11
CA THR A 200 -1.61 34.19 -21.31
C THR A 200 -2.28 33.95 -19.97
N GLU A 201 -3.54 34.35 -19.85
CA GLU A 201 -4.38 34.06 -18.68
C GLU A 201 -4.98 32.67 -18.77
N TYR A 202 -4.94 31.94 -17.67
CA TYR A 202 -5.60 30.65 -17.52
C TYR A 202 -6.52 30.70 -16.31
N THR A 203 -7.68 30.06 -16.46
CA THR A 203 -8.66 29.89 -15.40
C THR A 203 -8.91 28.40 -15.16
N ALA A 204 -8.88 27.95 -13.92
CA ALA A 204 -9.26 26.59 -13.52
C ALA A 204 -10.48 26.66 -12.59
N LYS A 205 -11.57 26.04 -13.00
CA LYS A 205 -12.77 25.84 -12.18
C LYS A 205 -12.74 24.44 -11.60
N PHE A 206 -12.87 24.34 -10.28
CA PHE A 206 -12.86 23.10 -9.54
C PHE A 206 -14.30 22.73 -9.18
N VAL A 207 -14.69 21.49 -9.43
CA VAL A 207 -16.00 20.95 -9.04
C VAL A 207 -15.77 19.66 -8.26
N HIS A 208 -16.13 19.68 -6.98
CA HIS A 208 -15.99 18.51 -6.12
C HIS A 208 -17.20 17.58 -6.27
N GLU A 209 -16.95 16.33 -6.61
CA GLU A 209 -17.95 15.28 -6.71
C GLU A 209 -17.80 14.36 -5.49
N ALA A 210 -18.64 14.57 -4.46
CA ALA A 210 -18.63 13.75 -3.26
C ALA A 210 -19.02 12.28 -3.57
N ALA A 211 -18.48 11.34 -2.80
CA ALA A 211 -18.88 9.94 -2.84
C ALA A 211 -20.41 9.78 -2.69
N LYS A 212 -21.04 8.99 -3.57
CA LYS A 212 -22.50 8.79 -3.59
C LYS A 212 -22.95 7.74 -2.59
N THR A 213 -22.09 6.78 -2.29
CA THR A 213 -22.31 5.73 -1.30
C THR A 213 -21.14 5.67 -0.31
N SER A 214 -21.34 4.96 0.81
CA SER A 214 -20.30 4.73 1.82
C SER A 214 -19.05 4.01 1.30
N MET A 215 -19.10 3.41 0.11
CA MET A 215 -18.00 2.67 -0.52
C MET A 215 -17.37 3.41 -1.71
N ASP A 216 -17.99 4.48 -2.19
CA ASP A 216 -17.46 5.27 -3.30
C ASP A 216 -16.32 6.19 -2.84
N ILE A 217 -15.61 6.72 -3.83
CA ILE A 217 -14.44 7.58 -3.69
C ILE A 217 -14.79 8.98 -4.22
N ASP A 218 -14.46 10.02 -3.46
CA ASP A 218 -14.58 11.42 -3.90
C ASP A 218 -13.78 11.66 -5.19
N ALA A 219 -14.34 12.43 -6.12
CA ALA A 219 -13.70 12.87 -7.34
C ALA A 219 -13.63 14.40 -7.42
N LEU A 220 -12.72 14.89 -8.25
CA LEU A 220 -12.54 16.31 -8.54
C LEU A 220 -12.46 16.48 -10.05
N VAL A 221 -13.39 17.25 -10.61
CA VAL A 221 -13.38 17.64 -12.02
C VAL A 221 -12.86 19.07 -12.11
N ILE A 222 -11.85 19.27 -12.95
CA ILE A 222 -11.18 20.55 -13.13
C ILE A 222 -11.35 20.96 -14.59
N GLU A 223 -12.13 22.01 -14.82
CA GLU A 223 -12.26 22.64 -16.13
C GLU A 223 -11.24 23.77 -16.22
N ILE A 224 -10.28 23.61 -17.13
CA ILE A 224 -9.24 24.60 -17.41
C ILE A 224 -9.66 25.35 -18.65
N SER A 225 -9.54 26.67 -18.63
CA SER A 225 -9.82 27.50 -19.79
C SER A 225 -8.76 28.57 -20.00
N THR A 226 -8.58 28.95 -21.26
CA THR A 226 -7.73 30.05 -21.71
C THR A 226 -8.40 30.72 -22.91
N GLU A 227 -7.98 31.94 -23.21
CA GLU A 227 -8.37 32.62 -24.44
C GLU A 227 -7.18 32.66 -25.40
N ASP A 228 -7.43 32.39 -26.68
CA ASP A 228 -6.46 32.52 -27.77
C ASP A 228 -7.16 33.21 -28.94
N ASN A 229 -6.70 34.41 -29.31
CA ASN A 229 -7.27 35.24 -30.38
C ASN A 229 -8.81 35.41 -30.33
N GLY A 230 -9.36 35.75 -29.16
CA GLY A 230 -10.81 35.92 -28.98
C GLY A 230 -11.60 34.61 -28.82
N THR A 231 -10.91 33.46 -28.90
CA THR A 231 -11.53 32.15 -28.86
C THR A 231 -11.26 31.45 -27.53
N LYS A 232 -12.33 30.98 -26.88
CA LYS A 232 -12.22 30.26 -25.61
C LYS A 232 -11.86 28.79 -25.84
N LEU A 233 -10.72 28.40 -25.28
CA LEU A 233 -10.23 27.02 -25.28
C LEU A 233 -10.43 26.42 -23.89
N THR A 234 -10.97 25.20 -23.81
CA THR A 234 -11.21 24.50 -22.54
C THR A 234 -10.62 23.10 -22.53
N SER A 235 -10.21 22.58 -21.37
CA SER A 235 -9.73 21.21 -21.20
C SER A 235 -10.22 20.68 -19.85
N GLU A 236 -10.57 19.41 -19.78
CA GLU A 236 -11.06 18.78 -18.56
C GLU A 236 -10.01 17.83 -17.99
N LEU A 237 -9.81 17.91 -16.68
CA LEU A 237 -8.96 17.00 -15.91
C LEU A 237 -9.80 16.38 -14.81
N ARG A 238 -9.73 15.06 -14.69
CA ARG A 238 -10.38 14.32 -13.60
C ARG A 238 -9.34 13.80 -12.64
N MET A 239 -9.61 13.96 -11.35
CA MET A 239 -8.80 13.37 -10.28
C MET A 239 -9.68 12.54 -9.35
N LYS A 240 -9.16 11.41 -8.85
CA LYS A 240 -9.76 10.66 -7.73
C LYS A 240 -9.04 11.00 -6.45
N ARG A 241 -9.78 11.15 -5.35
CA ARG A 241 -9.18 11.17 -4.02
C ARG A 241 -8.66 9.78 -3.67
N LEU A 242 -7.51 9.67 -3.03
CA LEU A 242 -6.99 8.38 -2.61
C LEU A 242 -7.58 7.99 -1.26
N ALA A 243 -8.05 6.74 -1.12
CA ALA A 243 -8.35 6.17 0.18
C ALA A 243 -7.08 5.58 0.82
N PHE A 244 -7.04 5.49 2.15
CA PHE A 244 -5.94 4.79 2.82
C PHE A 244 -5.90 3.29 2.45
N SER A 245 -7.03 2.72 2.03
CA SER A 245 -7.14 1.35 1.55
C SER A 245 -6.46 1.10 0.19
N HIS A 246 -6.08 2.14 -0.55
CA HIS A 246 -5.35 1.98 -1.82
C HIS A 246 -3.87 1.60 -1.60
N PHE A 247 -3.35 1.77 -0.38
CA PHE A 247 -1.98 1.42 -0.06
C PHE A 247 -1.94 0.00 0.49
N ALA A 248 -1.11 -0.88 -0.07
CA ALA A 248 -0.76 -2.13 0.60
C ALA A 248 -0.30 -1.81 2.03
N GLN A 249 0.57 -0.81 2.17
CA GLN A 249 0.99 -0.33 3.47
C GLN A 249 1.22 1.19 3.49
N PHE A 250 0.66 1.85 4.51
CA PHE A 250 0.85 3.26 4.80
C PHE A 250 1.29 3.44 6.26
N ILE A 251 2.45 4.06 6.51
CA ILE A 251 2.96 4.31 7.87
C ILE A 251 3.27 5.79 8.10
N ASP A 252 2.62 6.40 9.10
CA ASP A 252 2.84 7.81 9.46
C ASP A 252 4.22 8.03 10.13
N TYR A 253 4.53 7.24 11.16
CA TYR A 253 5.83 7.25 11.83
C TYR A 253 6.40 5.84 11.86
N TRP A 254 7.43 5.62 11.05
CA TRP A 254 8.17 4.37 11.01
C TRP A 254 9.02 4.27 12.27
N ASP A 255 8.78 3.24 13.08
CA ASP A 255 9.59 2.99 14.27
C ASP A 255 11.01 2.60 13.83
N PRO A 256 12.06 3.37 14.20
CA PRO A 256 13.43 3.08 13.75
C PRO A 256 13.96 1.72 14.20
N ALA A 257 13.40 1.14 15.27
CA ALA A 257 13.75 -0.18 15.78
C ALA A 257 13.08 -1.33 15.00
N VAL A 258 12.17 -1.01 14.08
CA VAL A 258 11.48 -1.98 13.22
C VAL A 258 12.12 -1.94 11.84
N ALA A 259 12.76 -3.03 11.44
CA ALA A 259 13.32 -3.19 10.11
C ALA A 259 12.45 -4.15 9.29
N ILE A 260 12.23 -3.81 8.02
CA ILE A 260 11.62 -4.71 7.05
C ILE A 260 12.64 -5.80 6.74
N HIS A 261 12.20 -7.05 6.87
CA HIS A 261 13.06 -8.23 6.81
C HIS A 261 12.69 -9.12 5.62
N ASP A 262 12.01 -10.25 5.83
CA ASP A 262 11.55 -11.17 4.77
C ASP A 262 10.12 -10.83 4.34
N ASP A 263 9.77 -9.55 4.50
CA ASP A 263 8.43 -9.09 4.20
C ASP A 263 8.23 -8.97 2.68
N VAL A 264 7.03 -9.33 2.23
CA VAL A 264 6.62 -9.20 0.83
C VAL A 264 5.41 -8.29 0.76
N LEU A 265 5.56 -7.18 0.04
CA LEU A 265 4.57 -6.12 -0.06
C LEU A 265 4.16 -5.96 -1.53
N GLU A 266 2.93 -6.37 -1.84
CA GLU A 266 2.35 -6.37 -3.19
C GLU A 266 1.27 -5.28 -3.30
N GLY A 267 1.71 -4.08 -3.69
CA GLY A 267 0.85 -2.92 -3.90
C GLY A 267 1.56 -1.63 -3.52
N ARG A 268 0.82 -0.51 -3.50
CA ARG A 268 1.40 0.81 -3.22
C ARG A 268 1.92 0.87 -1.78
N PHE A 269 3.11 1.43 -1.59
CA PHE A 269 3.69 1.66 -0.27
C PHE A 269 3.95 3.14 -0.04
N HIS A 270 3.64 3.62 1.17
CA HIS A 270 4.04 4.95 1.60
C HIS A 270 4.50 4.98 3.06
N SER A 271 5.57 5.74 3.33
CA SER A 271 5.86 6.19 4.69
C SER A 271 6.11 7.69 4.75
N ASN A 272 5.52 8.37 5.73
CA ASN A 272 5.80 9.78 6.00
C ASN A 272 7.19 10.01 6.62
N THR A 273 7.91 8.94 6.97
CA THR A 273 9.23 8.99 7.60
C THR A 273 10.18 7.98 6.96
N LYS A 274 11.41 7.93 7.49
CA LYS A 274 12.49 7.08 6.97
C LYS A 274 12.18 5.61 7.21
N ILE A 275 12.17 4.82 6.14
CA ILE A 275 11.97 3.37 6.19
C ILE A 275 13.29 2.70 6.60
N SER A 276 13.22 1.67 7.44
CA SER A 276 14.36 0.84 7.82
C SER A 276 14.29 -0.54 7.16
N LEU A 277 15.36 -0.95 6.48
CA LEU A 277 15.54 -2.29 5.90
C LEU A 277 16.63 -3.05 6.67
N LEU A 278 16.44 -4.38 6.81
CA LEU A 278 17.49 -5.25 7.31
C LEU A 278 18.34 -5.79 6.15
N ASN A 279 19.65 -5.55 6.21
CA ASN A 279 20.61 -6.20 5.31
C ASN A 279 21.34 -7.30 6.08
N SER A 280 20.87 -8.55 5.97
CA SER A 280 21.55 -9.72 6.54
C SER A 280 21.42 -10.96 5.64
N ARG A 281 22.26 -11.98 5.86
CA ARG A 281 22.37 -13.14 4.98
C ARG A 281 21.04 -13.91 4.90
N GLY A 282 20.53 -14.09 3.69
CA GLY A 282 19.30 -14.84 3.42
C GLY A 282 18.03 -13.99 3.49
N VAL A 283 18.13 -12.74 3.93
CA VAL A 283 17.01 -11.82 4.09
C VAL A 283 16.74 -11.08 2.79
N LYS A 284 15.51 -11.15 2.29
CA LYS A 284 15.15 -10.60 0.98
C LYS A 284 13.79 -9.90 1.02
N PRO A 285 13.71 -8.66 1.54
CA PRO A 285 12.47 -7.88 1.49
C PRO A 285 12.11 -7.61 0.03
N LYS A 286 10.81 -7.62 -0.29
CA LYS A 286 10.34 -7.36 -1.64
C LYS A 286 9.17 -6.39 -1.64
N PHE A 287 9.33 -5.29 -2.36
CA PHE A 287 8.27 -4.38 -2.72
C PHE A 287 7.98 -4.54 -4.21
N GLN A 288 6.84 -5.15 -4.52
CA GLN A 288 6.44 -5.36 -5.90
C GLN A 288 5.76 -4.12 -6.50
N GLY A 289 5.16 -3.27 -5.67
CA GLY A 289 4.57 -1.99 -6.08
C GLY A 289 5.48 -0.79 -5.79
N LYS A 290 5.08 0.38 -6.30
CA LYS A 290 5.84 1.63 -6.12
C LYS A 290 5.91 2.01 -4.64
N VAL A 291 7.13 2.30 -4.18
CA VAL A 291 7.44 2.76 -2.83
C VAL A 291 7.64 4.26 -2.84
N THR A 292 6.98 4.94 -1.92
CA THR A 292 7.15 6.38 -1.72
C THR A 292 7.48 6.70 -0.27
N THR A 293 8.34 7.69 -0.04
CA THR A 293 8.59 8.20 1.32
C THR A 293 8.77 9.71 1.33
N ALA A 294 8.28 10.36 2.40
CA ALA A 294 8.53 11.78 2.62
C ALA A 294 9.93 12.08 3.16
N SER A 295 10.65 11.05 3.65
CA SER A 295 12.08 11.16 3.91
C SER A 295 12.86 11.31 2.61
N TYR A 296 14.02 11.95 2.61
CA TYR A 296 14.90 12.01 1.42
C TYR A 296 15.80 10.78 1.29
N ASP A 297 15.87 9.94 2.32
CA ASP A 297 16.69 8.74 2.38
C ASP A 297 15.94 7.54 2.98
N ILE A 298 16.57 6.37 2.89
CA ILE A 298 16.17 5.13 3.55
C ILE A 298 17.31 4.68 4.47
N HIS A 299 16.96 4.01 5.55
CA HIS A 299 17.94 3.40 6.45
C HIS A 299 18.11 1.93 6.08
N ILE A 300 19.35 1.52 5.80
CA ILE A 300 19.71 0.12 5.59
C ILE A 300 20.66 -0.25 6.72
N SER A 301 20.21 -1.11 7.63
CA SER A 301 21.05 -1.56 8.73
C SER A 301 22.18 -2.42 8.17
N GLN A 302 23.43 -1.95 8.32
CA GLN A 302 24.60 -2.64 7.80
C GLN A 302 24.97 -3.81 8.73
N SER A 303 24.81 -5.04 8.25
CA SER A 303 25.55 -6.19 8.77
C SER A 303 26.58 -6.58 7.69
N GLY A 304 27.82 -6.92 8.07
CA GLY A 304 29.01 -7.02 7.21
C GLY A 304 29.02 -8.08 6.09
N PHE A 305 27.96 -8.12 5.28
CA PHE A 305 27.72 -9.00 4.13
C PHE A 305 27.42 -8.14 2.88
N PRO A 306 27.50 -8.67 1.64
CA PRO A 306 27.42 -7.83 0.45
C PRO A 306 26.17 -6.95 0.42
N TYR A 307 26.32 -5.77 -0.18
CA TYR A 307 25.30 -4.72 -0.22
C TYR A 307 24.00 -5.26 -0.81
N LEU A 308 22.89 -5.07 -0.08
CA LEU A 308 21.54 -5.37 -0.56
C LEU A 308 21.24 -4.45 -1.76
N ASP A 309 21.09 -5.02 -2.95
CA ASP A 309 20.77 -4.24 -4.15
C ASP A 309 19.34 -3.71 -4.02
N GLN A 310 19.23 -2.37 -4.05
CA GLN A 310 17.94 -1.70 -3.96
C GLN A 310 17.01 -2.08 -5.11
N LYS A 311 17.55 -2.46 -6.29
CA LYS A 311 16.75 -2.88 -7.44
C LYS A 311 16.06 -4.23 -7.21
N ASP A 312 16.70 -5.12 -6.44
CA ASP A 312 16.12 -6.43 -6.10
C ASP A 312 15.04 -6.32 -5.02
N VAL A 313 15.06 -5.22 -4.25
CA VAL A 313 14.11 -4.94 -3.17
C VAL A 313 12.93 -4.10 -3.66
N PHE A 314 13.19 -3.03 -4.41
CA PHE A 314 12.18 -2.07 -4.88
C PHE A 314 11.82 -2.32 -6.35
N LEU A 315 11.20 -3.47 -6.63
CA LEU A 315 10.84 -3.90 -7.98
C LEU A 315 9.86 -2.92 -8.65
N GLY A 316 8.95 -2.32 -7.88
CA GLY A 316 8.00 -1.30 -8.37
C GLY A 316 8.55 0.13 -8.38
N GLY A 317 9.83 0.34 -8.02
CA GLY A 317 10.48 1.64 -7.93
C GLY A 317 10.37 2.33 -6.57
N LEU A 318 11.23 3.33 -6.35
CA LEU A 318 11.33 4.12 -5.11
C LEU A 318 11.34 5.62 -5.45
N GLU A 319 10.45 6.40 -4.81
CA GLU A 319 10.43 7.87 -4.87
C GLU A 319 10.53 8.45 -3.45
N THR A 320 11.66 9.07 -3.11
CA THR A 320 11.89 9.74 -1.82
C THR A 320 11.58 11.23 -1.92
N GLY A 321 11.48 11.94 -0.79
CA GLY A 321 11.20 13.37 -0.73
C GLY A 321 9.80 13.77 -1.23
N VAL A 322 8.86 12.81 -1.32
CA VAL A 322 7.47 13.14 -1.64
C VAL A 322 6.80 13.86 -0.47
N LYS A 323 5.66 14.51 -0.69
CA LYS A 323 4.98 15.23 0.39
C LYS A 323 4.25 14.26 1.33
N ALA A 324 4.46 14.38 2.64
CA ALA A 324 3.79 13.57 3.66
C ALA A 324 2.25 13.63 3.60
N ILE A 325 1.58 12.49 3.63
CA ILE A 325 0.12 12.33 3.62
C ILE A 325 -0.41 12.40 5.05
N ARG A 326 -1.38 13.25 5.33
CA ARG A 326 -1.82 13.46 6.73
C ARG A 326 -2.85 12.44 7.16
N LEU A 327 -2.67 11.83 8.33
CA LEU A 327 -3.74 11.09 9.00
C LEU A 327 -4.86 12.05 9.44
N PRO A 328 -6.14 11.66 9.31
CA PRO A 328 -7.28 12.41 9.85
C PRO A 328 -7.15 12.68 11.35
N LYS A 329 -7.32 13.94 11.76
CA LYS A 329 -7.28 14.34 13.19
C LYS A 329 -8.36 13.67 14.01
N LYS A 330 -9.56 13.53 13.46
CA LYS A 330 -10.70 12.81 14.03
C LYS A 330 -11.31 11.99 12.90
N PHE A 331 -11.58 10.72 13.16
CA PHE A 331 -12.34 9.88 12.26
C PHE A 331 -13.73 9.66 12.87
N LEU A 332 -14.77 9.91 12.08
CA LEU A 332 -16.15 9.75 12.48
C LEU A 332 -16.81 8.88 11.41
N PRO A 333 -16.94 7.56 11.63
CA PRO A 333 -17.35 6.61 10.59
C PRO A 333 -18.76 6.82 10.04
N LEU A 334 -19.60 7.56 10.77
CA LEU A 334 -21.01 7.77 10.43
C LEU A 334 -21.34 9.24 10.14
N SER A 335 -20.37 10.15 10.20
CA SER A 335 -20.68 11.57 10.03
C SER A 335 -21.07 11.89 8.60
N ASN A 336 -22.26 12.46 8.44
CA ASN A 336 -22.80 13.05 7.21
C ASN A 336 -23.19 12.06 6.10
N ASP A 337 -23.38 10.78 6.44
CA ASP A 337 -23.89 9.79 5.48
C ASP A 337 -25.36 9.47 5.78
N SER A 338 -26.27 10.22 5.14
CA SER A 338 -27.72 10.01 5.26
C SER A 338 -28.22 8.71 4.62
N THR A 339 -27.35 7.96 3.94
CA THR A 339 -27.70 6.68 3.31
C THR A 339 -27.65 5.51 4.30
N ILE A 340 -27.09 5.71 5.50
CA ILE A 340 -26.96 4.66 6.52
C ILE A 340 -28.23 4.60 7.37
N SER A 341 -28.91 3.45 7.32
CA SER A 341 -30.01 3.15 8.24
C SER A 341 -29.50 2.79 9.64
N GLU A 342 -30.17 3.26 10.68
CA GLU A 342 -29.89 2.87 12.08
C GLU A 342 -29.94 1.35 12.29
N SER A 343 -30.78 0.64 11.53
CA SER A 343 -30.87 -0.83 11.57
C SER A 343 -29.60 -1.56 11.13
N ASN A 344 -28.71 -0.86 10.41
CA ASN A 344 -27.41 -1.38 9.97
C ASN A 344 -26.27 -1.01 10.93
N ILE A 345 -26.57 -0.45 12.10
CA ILE A 345 -25.59 -0.02 13.10
C ILE A 345 -25.77 -0.85 14.37
N HIS A 346 -24.69 -1.46 14.86
CA HIS A 346 -24.65 -2.11 16.17
C HIS A 346 -23.54 -1.48 17.02
N THR A 347 -23.91 -0.93 18.17
CA THR A 347 -22.97 -0.31 19.10
C THR A 347 -22.77 -1.13 20.37
N PHE A 348 -21.51 -1.30 20.80
CA PHE A 348 -21.12 -1.98 22.03
C PHE A 348 -20.54 -1.01 23.05
N GLN A 349 -21.00 -1.11 24.31
CA GLN A 349 -20.50 -0.29 25.42
C GLN A 349 -19.47 -1.03 26.30
N GLU A 350 -19.30 -2.33 26.08
CA GLU A 350 -18.49 -3.27 26.82
C GLU A 350 -17.35 -3.86 25.98
N GLU A 351 -16.43 -4.57 26.64
CA GLU A 351 -15.44 -5.37 25.92
C GLU A 351 -16.14 -6.58 25.32
N THR A 352 -15.96 -6.77 24.01
CA THR A 352 -16.81 -7.66 23.21
C THR A 352 -15.98 -8.51 22.25
N TRP A 353 -16.27 -9.81 22.21
CA TRP A 353 -15.70 -10.78 21.27
C TRP A 353 -16.67 -11.06 20.15
N ILE A 354 -16.33 -10.60 18.95
CA ILE A 354 -17.11 -10.73 17.73
C ILE A 354 -16.51 -11.84 16.87
N THR A 355 -17.36 -12.79 16.46
CA THR A 355 -17.00 -13.86 15.52
C THR A 355 -17.87 -13.76 14.27
N PHE A 356 -17.28 -13.39 13.14
CA PHE A 356 -17.97 -13.38 11.84
C PHE A 356 -18.31 -14.80 11.38
N ARG A 357 -19.47 -14.96 10.74
CA ARG A 357 -19.95 -16.26 10.26
C ARG A 357 -20.11 -16.28 8.75
N GLY A 358 -19.56 -17.31 8.10
CA GLY A 358 -19.57 -17.44 6.63
C GLY A 358 -20.97 -17.60 6.02
N GLU A 359 -21.96 -17.96 6.83
CA GLU A 359 -23.38 -17.94 6.43
C GLU A 359 -23.98 -16.54 6.35
N GLY A 360 -23.29 -15.52 6.85
CA GLY A 360 -23.77 -14.15 7.01
C GLY A 360 -23.99 -13.80 8.49
N GLY A 361 -23.68 -12.55 8.84
CA GLY A 361 -23.77 -12.06 10.22
C GLY A 361 -22.57 -12.38 11.09
N TYR A 362 -22.79 -12.30 12.40
CA TYR A 362 -21.80 -12.53 13.44
C TYR A 362 -22.46 -12.98 14.74
N THR A 363 -21.66 -13.64 15.59
CA THR A 363 -21.97 -13.78 17.00
C THR A 363 -21.11 -12.85 17.84
N TRP A 364 -21.59 -12.53 19.03
CA TRP A 364 -20.75 -11.86 20.01
C TRP A 364 -20.96 -12.36 21.43
N LYS A 365 -19.91 -12.17 22.23
CA LYS A 365 -19.91 -12.36 23.67
C LYS A 365 -19.41 -11.09 24.34
N ILE A 366 -20.03 -10.69 25.43
CA ILE A 366 -19.57 -9.60 26.27
C ILE A 366 -18.83 -10.21 27.48
N ASP A 367 -17.85 -9.49 28.02
CA ASP A 367 -17.20 -9.83 29.29
C ASP A 367 -18.22 -9.78 30.45
N SER A 368 -19.00 -10.86 30.62
CA SER A 368 -20.12 -10.96 31.55
C SER A 368 -20.16 -12.35 32.20
N PRO A 369 -20.52 -12.47 33.50
CA PRO A 369 -20.55 -13.75 34.21
C PRO A 369 -21.45 -14.81 33.55
N GLN A 370 -22.51 -14.38 32.87
CA GLN A 370 -23.46 -15.28 32.21
C GLN A 370 -22.91 -15.86 30.90
N ASN A 371 -21.88 -15.24 30.30
CA ASN A 371 -21.21 -15.66 29.05
C ASN A 371 -22.18 -16.05 27.92
N GLU A 372 -23.29 -15.31 27.80
CA GLU A 372 -24.30 -15.54 26.77
C GLU A 372 -23.74 -15.17 25.40
N GLU A 373 -23.96 -16.07 24.44
CA GLU A 373 -23.62 -15.82 23.04
C GLU A 373 -24.85 -15.29 22.31
N HIS A 374 -24.72 -14.09 21.76
CA HIS A 374 -25.76 -13.46 20.96
C HIS A 374 -25.43 -13.58 19.48
N ARG A 375 -26.45 -13.44 18.61
CA ARG A 375 -26.33 -13.56 17.16
C ARG A 375 -27.03 -12.39 16.46
N GLN A 376 -26.40 -11.89 15.41
CA GLN A 376 -26.96 -10.86 14.52
C GLN A 376 -26.66 -11.25 13.08
N ASN A 377 -27.66 -11.16 12.21
CA ASN A 377 -27.47 -11.30 10.77
C ASN A 377 -27.30 -9.91 10.14
N TYR A 378 -26.54 -9.82 9.05
CA TYR A 378 -26.41 -8.60 8.26
C TYR A 378 -27.45 -8.58 7.13
N SER A 379 -27.81 -7.39 6.67
CA SER A 379 -28.43 -7.20 5.36
C SER A 379 -27.35 -7.22 4.26
N GLU A 380 -27.73 -7.16 2.99
CA GLU A 380 -26.78 -6.99 1.88
C GLU A 380 -26.17 -5.58 1.81
N GLN A 381 -26.74 -4.64 2.57
CA GLN A 381 -26.25 -3.27 2.68
C GLN A 381 -25.04 -3.20 3.62
N PRO A 382 -24.19 -2.16 3.49
CA PRO A 382 -23.11 -1.90 4.43
C PRO A 382 -23.57 -1.91 5.90
N TYR A 383 -22.88 -2.69 6.73
CA TYR A 383 -23.17 -2.83 8.16
C TYR A 383 -22.03 -2.28 9.03
N PHE A 384 -22.37 -1.65 10.15
CA PHE A 384 -21.43 -0.91 10.99
C PHE A 384 -21.44 -1.46 12.42
N ILE A 385 -20.29 -1.94 12.88
CA ILE A 385 -20.09 -2.38 14.26
C ILE A 385 -19.21 -1.35 14.97
N ILE A 386 -19.72 -0.76 16.05
CA ILE A 386 -19.11 0.39 16.72
C ILE A 386 -18.82 0.07 18.18
N GLY A 387 -17.56 0.17 18.59
CA GLY A 387 -17.14 0.04 19.99
C GLY A 387 -17.10 1.37 20.73
N SER A 388 -17.00 1.32 22.06
CA SER A 388 -16.83 2.50 22.91
C SER A 388 -15.35 2.83 23.21
N LYS A 389 -15.06 4.09 23.55
CA LYS A 389 -13.68 4.66 23.63
C LYS A 389 -12.73 3.95 24.60
N LYS A 390 -13.27 3.28 25.61
CA LYS A 390 -12.52 2.64 26.71
C LYS A 390 -12.56 1.12 26.65
N LYS A 391 -13.26 0.54 25.69
CA LYS A 391 -13.41 -0.91 25.56
C LYS A 391 -12.67 -1.43 24.33
N LYS A 392 -12.45 -2.75 24.32
CA LYS A 392 -11.80 -3.43 23.21
C LYS A 392 -12.85 -4.22 22.44
N LEU A 393 -12.67 -4.28 21.13
CA LEU A 393 -13.39 -5.22 20.29
C LEU A 393 -12.41 -6.30 19.85
N HIS A 394 -12.77 -7.56 20.05
CA HIS A 394 -12.01 -8.72 19.61
C HIS A 394 -12.66 -9.29 18.36
N LEU A 395 -11.86 -9.61 17.33
CA LEU A 395 -12.35 -10.03 16.01
C LEU A 395 -11.73 -11.36 15.57
N LYS A 396 -12.55 -12.23 14.98
CA LYS A 396 -12.14 -13.43 14.23
C LYS A 396 -13.29 -13.92 13.33
N GLY A 397 -13.03 -14.91 12.48
CA GLY A 397 -14.05 -15.69 11.77
C GLY A 397 -14.04 -15.50 10.25
N VAL A 398 -15.19 -15.80 9.63
CA VAL A 398 -15.36 -15.74 8.16
C VAL A 398 -16.43 -14.72 7.85
N LEU A 399 -16.10 -13.68 7.09
CA LEU A 399 -17.01 -12.62 6.71
C LEU A 399 -17.79 -12.98 5.44
N ARG A 400 -19.09 -12.68 5.47
CA ARG A 400 -19.96 -12.57 4.29
C ARG A 400 -20.69 -11.23 4.34
N GLY A 401 -20.41 -10.34 3.38
CA GLY A 401 -21.00 -9.00 3.28
C GLY A 401 -20.00 -7.84 3.40
N LYS A 402 -20.53 -6.61 3.48
CA LYS A 402 -19.78 -5.35 3.53
C LYS A 402 -19.86 -4.77 4.94
N VAL A 403 -18.76 -4.82 5.69
CA VAL A 403 -18.76 -4.46 7.12
C VAL A 403 -17.65 -3.47 7.45
N LEU A 404 -17.98 -2.48 8.27
CA LEU A 404 -17.00 -1.65 8.99
C LEU A 404 -17.05 -2.00 10.47
N VAL A 405 -15.92 -2.42 11.03
CA VAL A 405 -15.71 -2.43 12.48
C VAL A 405 -14.92 -1.19 12.86
N TYR A 406 -15.53 -0.33 13.67
CA TYR A 406 -14.90 0.87 14.19
C TYR A 406 -14.82 0.84 15.72
N SER A 407 -13.69 1.27 16.29
CA SER A 407 -13.58 1.54 17.72
C SER A 407 -12.75 2.80 17.99
N PRO A 408 -13.24 3.73 18.83
CA PRO A 408 -12.39 4.78 19.39
C PRO A 408 -11.37 4.22 20.41
N GLY A 409 -11.58 2.98 20.86
CA GLY A 409 -10.69 2.17 21.67
C GLY A 409 -9.74 1.33 20.81
N LYS A 410 -9.30 0.19 21.36
CA LYS A 410 -8.43 -0.77 20.66
C LYS A 410 -9.28 -1.83 19.96
N ILE A 411 -8.74 -2.38 18.88
CA ILE A 411 -9.27 -3.59 18.26
C ILE A 411 -8.21 -4.68 18.38
N ILE A 412 -8.62 -5.88 18.77
CA ILE A 412 -7.75 -7.05 18.92
C ILE A 412 -8.17 -8.10 17.89
N ILE A 413 -7.20 -8.67 17.18
CA ILE A 413 -7.40 -9.76 16.24
C ILE A 413 -7.04 -11.06 16.95
N ASP A 414 -8.06 -11.86 17.24
CA ASP A 414 -7.96 -13.08 18.03
C ASP A 414 -7.66 -14.33 17.19
N GLY A 415 -7.80 -14.25 15.87
CA GLY A 415 -7.54 -15.34 14.95
C GLY A 415 -7.75 -14.90 13.51
N ASP A 416 -7.83 -15.89 12.61
CA ASP A 416 -8.05 -15.64 11.19
C ASP A 416 -9.34 -14.84 10.97
N ILE A 417 -9.28 -13.91 10.03
CA ILE A 417 -10.41 -13.18 9.48
C ILE A 417 -10.34 -13.34 7.97
N THR A 418 -11.26 -14.10 7.38
CA THR A 418 -11.26 -14.39 5.94
C THR A 418 -12.58 -14.02 5.30
N TYR A 419 -12.60 -13.92 3.97
CA TYR A 419 -13.82 -13.76 3.19
C TYR A 419 -14.38 -15.12 2.83
N THR A 420 -15.70 -15.21 2.68
CA THR A 420 -16.37 -16.46 2.29
C THR A 420 -15.96 -16.86 0.88
N ARG A 421 -15.72 -15.88 0.00
CA ARG A 421 -15.14 -16.09 -1.33
C ARG A 421 -13.94 -15.17 -1.53
N HIS A 422 -12.79 -15.75 -1.85
CA HIS A 422 -11.58 -14.97 -2.11
C HIS A 422 -11.66 -14.27 -3.48
N PRO A 423 -11.43 -12.95 -3.58
CA PRO A 423 -11.66 -12.20 -4.83
C PRO A 423 -10.75 -12.59 -5.99
N GLU A 424 -9.54 -13.10 -5.71
CA GLU A 424 -8.62 -13.54 -6.78
C GLU A 424 -9.06 -14.83 -7.49
N ILE A 425 -9.98 -15.60 -6.90
CA ILE A 425 -10.47 -16.86 -7.48
C ILE A 425 -11.97 -16.79 -7.84
N SER A 426 -12.67 -15.73 -7.44
CA SER A 426 -14.12 -15.61 -7.59
C SER A 426 -14.52 -14.18 -7.95
N PHE A 427 -15.04 -14.00 -9.17
CA PHE A 427 -15.56 -12.72 -9.66
C PHE A 427 -16.83 -12.25 -8.92
N THR A 428 -17.53 -13.15 -8.23
CA THR A 428 -18.71 -12.84 -7.39
C THR A 428 -18.35 -12.59 -5.92
N ALA A 429 -17.07 -12.38 -5.62
CA ALA A 429 -16.66 -11.98 -4.29
C ALA A 429 -17.08 -10.52 -4.04
N GLU A 430 -17.96 -10.33 -3.07
CA GLU A 430 -18.53 -9.02 -2.72
C GLU A 430 -18.25 -8.64 -1.26
N ASP A 431 -17.45 -9.46 -0.57
CA ASP A 431 -17.12 -9.26 0.84
C ASP A 431 -16.07 -8.15 0.97
N TYR A 432 -16.32 -7.20 1.88
CA TYR A 432 -15.40 -6.12 2.22
C TYR A 432 -15.38 -5.90 3.72
N LEU A 433 -14.20 -5.95 4.32
CA LEU A 433 -14.01 -5.61 5.73
C LEU A 433 -13.15 -4.36 5.90
N GLY A 434 -13.68 -3.36 6.57
CA GLY A 434 -12.90 -2.26 7.14
C GLY A 434 -12.72 -2.47 8.65
N ILE A 435 -11.48 -2.40 9.13
CA ILE A 435 -11.15 -2.40 10.57
C ILE A 435 -10.51 -1.05 10.89
N VAL A 436 -11.18 -0.22 11.69
CA VAL A 436 -10.73 1.14 11.98
C VAL A 436 -10.65 1.40 13.47
N SER A 437 -9.46 1.73 13.97
CA SER A 437 -9.22 2.10 15.36
C SER A 437 -8.59 3.50 15.45
N ASP A 438 -9.13 4.35 16.34
CA ASP A 438 -8.46 5.61 16.75
C ASP A 438 -7.25 5.37 17.67
N LYS A 439 -7.00 4.12 18.10
CA LYS A 439 -5.83 3.69 18.87
C LYS A 439 -5.08 2.59 18.11
N ASP A 440 -4.86 1.45 18.77
CA ASP A 440 -4.07 0.36 18.24
C ASP A 440 -4.99 -0.73 17.67
N VAL A 441 -4.54 -1.34 16.58
CA VAL A 441 -5.00 -2.67 16.16
C VAL A 441 -3.91 -3.66 16.57
N GLU A 442 -4.26 -4.65 17.38
CA GLU A 442 -3.30 -5.54 18.03
C GLU A 442 -3.58 -7.00 17.68
N ILE A 443 -2.55 -7.75 17.30
CA ILE A 443 -2.63 -9.21 17.18
C ILE A 443 -2.57 -9.80 18.59
N ALA A 444 -3.53 -10.67 18.93
CA ALA A 444 -3.62 -11.28 20.24
C ALA A 444 -2.41 -12.17 20.58
N HIS A 445 -2.34 -12.57 21.84
CA HIS A 445 -1.31 -13.48 22.35
C HIS A 445 -1.31 -14.80 21.54
N PRO A 446 -0.14 -15.45 21.33
CA PRO A 446 -0.05 -16.76 20.66
C PRO A 446 -0.90 -17.86 21.29
N SER A 447 -1.27 -17.74 22.56
CA SER A 447 -2.21 -18.67 23.23
C SER A 447 -3.65 -18.53 22.74
N VAL A 448 -3.98 -17.44 22.05
CA VAL A 448 -5.31 -17.15 21.49
C VAL A 448 -5.33 -17.41 20.00
N THR A 449 -4.36 -16.83 19.28
CA THR A 449 -4.22 -16.92 17.81
C THR A 449 -3.56 -18.24 17.36
N GLY A 450 -2.95 -18.98 18.29
CA GLY A 450 -2.11 -20.13 17.97
C GLY A 450 -0.68 -19.74 17.56
N PRO A 451 0.20 -20.74 17.37
CA PRO A 451 1.60 -20.53 17.00
C PRO A 451 1.86 -20.44 15.49
N GLY A 452 0.84 -20.68 14.66
CA GLY A 452 0.95 -20.78 13.19
C GLY A 452 0.67 -19.46 12.48
N ASP A 453 0.44 -19.58 11.18
CA ASP A 453 0.09 -18.47 10.30
C ASP A 453 -1.18 -17.74 10.76
N LEU A 454 -1.29 -16.46 10.38
CA LEU A 454 -2.46 -15.64 10.65
C LEU A 454 -2.89 -14.93 9.36
N ASN A 455 -4.13 -15.18 8.94
CA ASN A 455 -4.73 -14.63 7.73
C ASN A 455 -5.74 -13.54 8.07
N ILE A 456 -5.57 -12.35 7.51
CA ILE A 456 -6.48 -11.20 7.73
C ILE A 456 -6.87 -10.60 6.40
N PHE A 457 -8.12 -10.79 6.00
CA PHE A 457 -8.69 -10.21 4.78
C PHE A 457 -9.49 -8.98 5.18
N ALA A 458 -8.83 -7.81 5.14
CA ALA A 458 -9.41 -6.54 5.54
C ALA A 458 -8.56 -5.35 5.07
N ALA A 459 -9.20 -4.20 4.93
CA ALA A 459 -8.52 -2.93 5.04
C ALA A 459 -8.42 -2.53 6.52
N ILE A 460 -7.20 -2.34 7.03
CA ILE A 460 -6.91 -2.03 8.42
C ILE A 460 -6.41 -0.59 8.53
N TYR A 461 -6.99 0.18 9.44
CA TYR A 461 -6.56 1.51 9.83
C TYR A 461 -6.36 1.57 11.35
N ALA A 462 -5.12 1.70 11.79
CA ALA A 462 -4.74 1.85 13.19
C ALA A 462 -4.10 3.22 13.41
N LYS A 463 -4.87 4.23 13.86
CA LYS A 463 -4.36 5.59 14.03
C LYS A 463 -3.14 5.67 14.97
N GLY A 464 -3.11 4.82 15.99
CA GLY A 464 -1.99 4.59 16.88
C GLY A 464 -1.00 3.61 16.25
N ARG A 465 -0.94 2.37 16.72
CA ARG A 465 -0.01 1.36 16.19
C ARG A 465 -0.72 0.11 15.73
N PHE A 466 -0.21 -0.50 14.67
CA PHE A 466 -0.42 -1.92 14.44
C PHE A 466 0.61 -2.71 15.25
N ARG A 467 0.16 -3.59 16.15
CA ARG A 467 1.02 -4.21 17.17
C ARG A 467 0.98 -5.73 17.16
N VAL A 468 2.16 -6.32 17.32
CA VAL A 468 2.39 -7.71 17.71
C VAL A 468 3.25 -7.68 18.98
N ARG A 469 2.62 -7.81 20.16
CA ARG A 469 3.35 -7.67 21.44
C ARG A 469 4.21 -8.88 21.77
N HIS A 470 3.64 -10.07 21.59
CA HIS A 470 4.26 -11.33 21.95
C HIS A 470 4.84 -11.93 20.68
N ARG A 471 6.12 -11.63 20.47
CA ARG A 471 6.90 -12.04 19.29
C ARG A 471 7.60 -13.38 19.48
N SER A 472 7.42 -14.02 20.64
CA SER A 472 7.84 -15.41 20.87
C SER A 472 6.90 -16.35 20.10
N GLY A 473 7.45 -17.11 19.15
CA GLY A 473 6.72 -18.08 18.34
C GLY A 473 7.69 -19.08 17.71
N LYS A 474 7.15 -20.13 17.08
CA LYS A 474 7.97 -21.00 16.22
C LYS A 474 8.42 -20.16 15.02
N ARG A 475 9.72 -20.14 14.73
CA ARG A 475 10.26 -19.44 13.55
C ARG A 475 9.53 -19.90 12.30
N GLY A 476 9.11 -18.96 11.45
CA GLY A 476 8.60 -19.24 10.10
C GLY A 476 7.09 -19.15 9.89
N ALA A 477 6.30 -18.71 10.88
CA ALA A 477 4.89 -18.38 10.61
C ALA A 477 4.77 -17.10 9.78
N THR A 478 3.65 -16.95 9.08
CA THR A 478 3.36 -15.82 8.20
C THR A 478 2.17 -15.02 8.73
N LEU A 479 2.32 -13.69 8.80
CA LEU A 479 1.19 -12.78 8.95
C LEU A 479 0.77 -12.34 7.54
N PHE A 480 -0.32 -12.90 7.03
CA PHE A 480 -0.84 -12.59 5.70
C PHE A 480 -2.00 -11.61 5.79
N ILE A 481 -1.87 -10.46 5.15
CA ILE A 481 -2.92 -9.44 5.04
C ILE A 481 -3.32 -9.31 3.57
N TYR A 482 -4.55 -9.66 3.24
CA TYR A 482 -5.15 -9.37 1.94
C TYR A 482 -6.07 -8.15 2.06
N GLY A 483 -5.67 -7.02 1.47
CA GLY A 483 -6.33 -5.73 1.64
C GLY A 483 -5.32 -4.60 1.82
N SER A 484 -5.30 -3.94 2.98
CA SER A 484 -4.40 -2.80 3.23
C SER A 484 -4.05 -2.67 4.69
N LEU A 485 -2.85 -2.15 5.00
CA LEU A 485 -2.44 -1.79 6.36
C LEU A 485 -2.03 -0.33 6.45
N THR A 486 -2.87 0.48 7.08
CA THR A 486 -2.57 1.86 7.47
C THR A 486 -2.33 1.95 8.96
N ALA A 487 -1.20 2.51 9.39
CA ALA A 487 -0.91 2.69 10.80
C ALA A 487 -0.17 3.99 11.12
N GLY A 488 -0.42 4.54 12.31
CA GLY A 488 0.39 5.63 12.86
C GLY A 488 1.83 5.18 13.11
N SER A 489 2.03 3.95 13.58
CA SER A 489 3.34 3.29 13.66
C SER A 489 3.17 1.76 13.72
N LEU A 490 4.28 1.02 13.75
CA LEU A 490 4.30 -0.45 13.77
C LEU A 490 5.12 -0.96 14.95
N SER A 491 4.87 -2.19 15.38
CA SER A 491 5.89 -2.98 16.08
C SER A 491 6.50 -3.98 15.13
N ALA A 492 7.67 -4.52 15.50
CA ALA A 492 8.20 -5.69 14.82
C ALA A 492 7.21 -6.85 14.91
N THR A 493 7.10 -7.62 13.84
CA THR A 493 6.31 -8.85 13.74
C THR A 493 7.19 -10.08 14.00
N GLU A 494 8.47 -9.99 13.65
CA GLU A 494 9.50 -11.00 13.90
C GLU A 494 9.96 -11.09 15.37
N PRO A 495 10.40 -12.27 15.85
CA PRO A 495 10.60 -13.53 15.10
C PRO A 495 9.33 -14.37 14.90
N ARG A 496 8.15 -13.84 15.27
CA ARG A 496 6.91 -14.60 15.22
C ARG A 496 6.37 -14.73 13.81
N TYR A 497 6.37 -13.63 13.05
CA TYR A 497 5.79 -13.59 11.71
C TYR A 497 6.70 -12.92 10.70
N ALA A 498 6.87 -13.56 9.55
CA ALA A 498 7.21 -12.89 8.30
C ALA A 498 5.94 -12.24 7.74
N THR A 499 5.99 -10.95 7.39
CA THR A 499 4.79 -10.21 6.99
C THR A 499 4.59 -10.28 5.49
N ARG A 500 3.40 -10.65 5.05
CA ARG A 500 3.02 -10.63 3.64
C ARG A 500 1.76 -9.79 3.49
N ILE A 501 1.83 -8.71 2.71
CA ILE A 501 0.67 -7.87 2.44
C ILE A 501 0.43 -7.85 0.94
N ARG A 502 -0.77 -8.24 0.53
CA ARG A 502 -1.22 -8.17 -0.85
C ARG A 502 -2.44 -7.26 -0.94
N THR A 503 -2.40 -6.29 -1.84
CA THR A 503 -3.53 -5.39 -2.06
C THR A 503 -4.69 -6.11 -2.75
N ASP A 504 -5.89 -5.98 -2.18
CA ASP A 504 -7.12 -6.35 -2.87
C ASP A 504 -7.37 -5.34 -3.99
N LYS A 505 -7.26 -5.79 -5.25
CA LYS A 505 -7.34 -4.92 -6.43
C LYS A 505 -8.65 -4.14 -6.53
N ARG A 506 -9.74 -4.68 -5.98
CA ARG A 506 -11.04 -3.99 -5.94
C ARG A 506 -10.98 -2.69 -5.13
N LEU A 507 -9.99 -2.55 -4.25
CA LEU A 507 -9.79 -1.37 -3.43
C LEU A 507 -9.37 -0.13 -4.23
N GLU A 508 -8.94 -0.25 -5.48
CA GLU A 508 -8.59 0.90 -6.32
C GLU A 508 -9.81 1.68 -6.83
N ASP A 509 -10.97 1.00 -6.89
CA ASP A 509 -12.24 1.52 -7.41
C ASP A 509 -13.27 1.77 -6.31
N GLN A 510 -13.20 1.02 -5.20
CA GLN A 510 -14.10 1.13 -4.06
C GLN A 510 -13.31 1.05 -2.75
N ARG A 511 -13.85 1.62 -1.68
CA ARG A 511 -13.31 1.44 -0.32
C ARG A 511 -14.29 0.62 0.52
N PRO A 512 -13.84 -0.07 1.58
CA PRO A 512 -14.76 -0.65 2.54
C PRO A 512 -15.66 0.44 3.13
N PRO A 513 -16.85 0.09 3.66
CA PRO A 513 -17.82 1.07 4.11
C PRO A 513 -17.22 2.14 5.02
N ASN A 514 -17.34 3.40 4.61
CA ASN A 514 -16.81 4.57 5.28
C ASN A 514 -15.32 4.52 5.70
N PHE A 515 -14.49 3.71 5.05
CA PHE A 515 -13.07 3.62 5.37
C PHE A 515 -12.33 4.97 5.16
N PRO A 516 -11.36 5.35 6.01
CA PRO A 516 -10.69 6.64 5.93
C PRO A 516 -10.08 6.98 4.57
N MET A 517 -10.22 8.25 4.17
CA MET A 517 -9.61 8.80 2.96
C MET A 517 -8.43 9.72 3.28
N THR A 518 -7.47 9.80 2.36
CA THR A 518 -6.29 10.64 2.49
C THR A 518 -6.58 12.11 2.16
N ASP A 519 -5.59 12.97 2.29
CA ASP A 519 -5.61 14.34 1.76
C ASP A 519 -5.04 14.46 0.33
N ARG A 520 -4.93 13.33 -0.38
CA ARG A 520 -4.30 13.23 -1.71
C ARG A 520 -5.28 12.87 -2.79
N TYR A 521 -4.95 13.36 -3.98
CA TYR A 521 -5.63 13.01 -5.21
C TYR A 521 -4.63 12.41 -6.20
N GLU A 522 -5.14 11.61 -7.12
CA GLU A 522 -4.44 11.03 -8.25
C GLU A 522 -5.16 11.45 -9.53
N ILE A 523 -4.39 11.76 -10.58
CA ILE A 523 -4.95 12.08 -11.89
C ILE A 523 -5.52 10.79 -12.48
N LEU A 524 -6.82 10.82 -12.79
CA LEU A 524 -7.50 9.72 -13.47
C LEU A 524 -7.41 9.86 -14.98
N ASP A 525 -7.75 11.05 -15.49
CA ASP A 525 -7.87 11.29 -16.92
C ASP A 525 -7.54 12.73 -17.28
N TRP A 526 -6.79 12.89 -18.37
CA TRP A 526 -6.53 14.15 -19.04
C TRP A 526 -5.92 13.88 -20.42
N ASP A 527 -6.63 14.30 -21.47
CA ASP A 527 -6.25 14.03 -22.86
C ASP A 527 -5.17 14.97 -23.41
N GLY A 528 -4.81 16.03 -22.68
CA GLY A 528 -3.81 16.99 -23.13
C GLY A 528 -4.23 17.79 -24.36
N GLN A 529 -5.54 17.92 -24.60
CA GLN A 529 -6.12 18.63 -25.72
C GLN A 529 -7.02 19.79 -25.23
N TRP A 530 -6.98 20.88 -25.97
CA TRP A 530 -7.96 21.95 -25.89
C TRP A 530 -9.22 21.55 -26.66
N GLN A 531 -10.36 22.00 -26.18
CA GLN A 531 -11.66 21.93 -26.82
C GLN A 531 -12.13 23.36 -27.09
N LEU A 532 -12.56 23.61 -28.32
CA LEU A 532 -13.18 24.87 -28.68
C LEU A 532 -14.59 24.92 -28.09
N LYS A 533 -14.85 25.87 -27.19
CA LYS A 533 -16.23 26.28 -26.89
C LYS A 533 -16.56 27.43 -27.84
N ALA A 534 -17.51 27.21 -28.74
CA ALA A 534 -18.12 28.33 -29.46
C ALA A 534 -18.73 29.27 -28.42
N ASN A 535 -18.48 30.58 -28.57
CA ASN A 535 -19.13 31.57 -27.72
C ASN A 535 -20.65 31.43 -27.93
N GLU A 536 -21.38 31.14 -26.85
CA GLU A 536 -22.86 31.24 -26.82
C GLU A 536 -23.29 32.71 -26.88
#